data_AF-A0AAV5SCL2-F1
#
_entry.id   AF-A0AAV5SCL2-F1
#
_cell.length_a   1.000
_cell.length_b   1.000
_cell.length_c   1.000
_cell.angle_alpha   90.00
_cell.angle_beta   90.00
_cell.angle_gamma   90.00
#
_symmetry.space_group_name_H-M   'P 1'
#
loop_
_entity.id
_entity.type
_entity.pdbx_description
1 polymer ?
#
loop_
_entity_poly.entity_id
_entity_poly.type
_entity_poly.pdbx_seq_one_letter_code
_entity_poly.pdbx_strand_id
1 'polypeptide(L)'
;VIRYWGYPVEIHEVMTGDGYILNLFRIPHGKHSQTRLSDSSCHRPAVLFVHGLVGSASEFILNLPESCPGMLKQATYYSQTMGYQVLAVHVCIYDISRKL
;
A
#
# COMPACT_ATOMS: atom_id res chain seq x y z
N VAL A 1 10.82 -6.78 -2.85
CA VAL A 1 10.29 -6.09 -4.06
C VAL A 1 10.16 -4.58 -3.88
N ILE A 2 9.36 -4.08 -2.93
CA ILE A 2 9.12 -2.61 -2.78
C ILE A 2 10.42 -1.79 -2.61
N ARG A 3 11.30 -2.19 -1.66
CA ARG A 3 12.59 -1.51 -1.44
C ARG A 3 13.53 -1.59 -2.65
N TYR A 4 13.49 -2.70 -3.39
CA TYR A 4 14.32 -2.90 -4.57
C TYR A 4 14.04 -1.84 -5.65
N TRP A 5 12.79 -1.43 -5.80
CA TRP A 5 12.38 -0.36 -6.71
C TRP A 5 12.54 1.07 -6.14
N GLY A 6 13.15 1.21 -4.96
CA GLY A 6 13.45 2.50 -4.33
C GLY A 6 12.27 3.16 -3.60
N TYR A 7 11.22 2.42 -3.28
CA TYR A 7 10.10 2.94 -2.49
C TYR A 7 10.32 2.69 -0.99
N PRO A 8 9.95 3.64 -0.12
CA PRO A 8 9.90 3.41 1.32
C PRO A 8 8.85 2.33 1.64
N VAL A 9 9.13 1.48 2.63
CA VAL A 9 8.17 0.52 3.14
C VAL A 9 8.29 0.40 4.64
N GLU A 10 7.14 0.46 5.29
CA GLU A 10 6.93 0.14 6.70
C GLU A 10 6.16 -1.18 6.78
N ILE A 11 6.39 -1.94 7.84
CA ILE A 11 5.71 -3.22 8.08
C ILE A 11 5.10 -3.12 9.47
N HIS A 12 3.80 -3.40 9.58
CA HIS A 12 3.05 -3.38 10.83
C HIS A 12 2.46 -4.76 11.08
N GLU A 13 2.65 -5.29 12.28
CA GLU A 13 2.02 -6.55 12.71
C GLU A 13 0.77 -6.21 13.53
N VAL A 14 -0.39 -6.72 13.12
CA VAL A 14 -1.68 -6.44 13.78
C VAL A 14 -2.33 -7.76 14.18
N MET A 15 -2.68 -7.88 15.45
CA MET A 15 -3.42 -9.03 15.96
C MET A 15 -4.93 -8.74 15.89
N THR A 16 -5.69 -9.65 15.29
CA THR A 16 -7.16 -9.58 15.26
C THR A 16 -7.75 -10.08 16.58
N GLY A 17 -9.01 -9.75 16.86
CA GLY A 17 -9.69 -10.17 18.09
C GLY A 17 -9.83 -11.68 18.25
N ASP A 18 -9.77 -12.43 17.14
CA ASP A 18 -9.82 -13.89 17.07
C ASP A 18 -8.43 -14.56 16.99
N GLY A 19 -7.36 -13.80 17.23
CA GLY A 19 -6.00 -14.33 17.42
C GLY A 19 -5.18 -14.56 16.14
N TYR A 20 -5.62 -14.02 14.99
CA TYR A 20 -4.80 -14.02 13.78
C TYR A 20 -3.84 -12.86 13.76
N ILE A 21 -2.65 -13.11 13.22
CA ILE A 21 -1.63 -12.08 13.01
C ILE A 21 -1.63 -11.69 11.53
N LEU A 22 -1.90 -10.40 11.28
CA LEU A 22 -1.88 -9.76 9.98
C LEU A 22 -0.59 -8.97 9.82
N ASN A 23 0.12 -9.19 8.72
CA ASN A 23 1.24 -8.34 8.31
C ASN A 23 0.76 -7.29 7.33
N LEU A 24 0.84 -6.01 7.71
CA LEU A 24 0.49 -4.86 6.88
C LEU A 24 1.74 -4.22 6.29
N PHE A 25 1.82 -4.14 4.97
CA PHE A 25 2.87 -3.42 4.26
C PHE A 25 2.38 -2.02 3.90
N ARG A 26 3.09 -0.98 4.35
CA ARG A 26 2.76 0.43 4.10
C ARG A 26 3.79 1.12 3.22
N ILE A 27 3.37 1.69 2.10
CA ILE A 27 4.20 2.60 1.27
C ILE A 27 3.76 4.04 1.56
N PRO A 28 4.54 4.83 2.32
CA PRO A 28 4.10 6.16 2.79
C PRO A 28 4.22 7.30 1.78
N HIS A 29 5.02 7.11 0.73
CA HIS A 29 5.18 8.05 -0.38
C HIS A 29 5.89 7.40 -1.57
N GLY A 30 5.85 8.07 -2.72
CA GLY A 30 6.59 7.64 -3.91
C GLY A 30 8.12 7.78 -3.75
N LYS A 31 8.88 7.04 -4.57
CA LYS A 31 10.35 6.96 -4.56
C LYS A 31 11.11 8.29 -4.64
N HIS A 32 10.55 9.30 -5.31
CA HIS A 32 11.17 10.63 -5.47
C HIS A 32 10.58 11.70 -4.54
N SER A 33 9.66 11.33 -3.64
CA SER A 33 8.98 12.25 -2.74
C SER A 33 9.71 12.39 -1.40
N GLN A 34 11.04 12.59 -1.44
CA GLN A 34 11.85 12.79 -0.24
C GLN A 34 11.64 14.19 0.40
N THR A 35 11.11 15.15 -0.36
CA THR A 35 11.05 16.58 0.00
C THR A 35 9.83 17.04 0.78
N ARG A 36 8.87 16.17 1.13
CA ARG A 36 7.69 16.53 1.96
C ARG A 36 7.53 15.68 3.21
N LEU A 37 8.64 15.22 3.79
CA LEU A 37 8.62 14.55 5.10
C LEU A 37 8.43 15.57 6.26
N SER A 38 8.67 16.85 6.00
CA SER A 38 8.53 17.96 6.96
C SER A 38 7.17 18.68 6.91
N ASP A 39 6.35 18.42 5.90
CA ASP A 39 5.02 19.04 5.79
C ASP A 39 4.00 18.17 6.51
N SER A 40 3.93 18.31 7.82
CA SER A 40 2.87 17.77 8.69
C SER A 40 1.45 18.19 8.24
N SER A 41 1.34 19.11 7.27
CA SER A 41 0.10 19.60 6.64
C SER A 41 -0.31 18.81 5.38
N CYS A 42 0.52 17.89 4.90
CA CYS A 42 0.26 17.09 3.70
C CYS A 42 -0.73 15.96 4.02
N HIS A 43 -2.04 16.24 3.94
CA HIS A 43 -3.07 15.20 4.01
C HIS A 43 -2.90 14.23 2.83
N ARG A 44 -2.46 13.00 3.12
CA ARG A 44 -2.38 11.90 2.16
C ARG A 44 -3.50 10.91 2.52
N PRO A 45 -4.60 10.84 1.76
CA PRO A 45 -5.58 9.79 1.92
C PRO A 45 -4.95 8.37 1.99
N ALA A 46 -5.61 7.45 2.67
CA ALA A 46 -5.15 6.07 2.72
C ALA A 46 -5.90 5.23 1.68
N VAL A 47 -5.18 4.29 1.06
CA VAL A 47 -5.75 3.28 0.16
C VAL A 47 -5.39 1.91 0.71
N LEU A 48 -6.41 1.12 1.01
CA LEU A 48 -6.23 -0.26 1.44
C LEU A 48 -6.42 -1.18 0.24
N PHE A 49 -5.40 -1.98 -0.06
CA PHE A 49 -5.50 -3.07 -1.02
C PHE A 49 -5.72 -4.38 -0.27
N VAL A 50 -6.73 -5.11 -0.73
CA VAL A 50 -7.15 -6.39 -0.18
C VAL A 50 -7.10 -7.39 -1.32
N HIS A 51 -6.27 -8.42 -1.15
CA HIS A 51 -6.17 -9.49 -2.15
C HIS A 51 -7.43 -10.36 -2.14
N GLY A 52 -7.63 -11.10 -3.23
CA GLY A 52 -8.74 -12.05 -3.37
C GLY A 52 -8.52 -13.35 -2.60
N LEU A 53 -9.43 -14.30 -2.81
CA LEU A 53 -9.31 -15.67 -2.30
C LEU A 53 -8.06 -16.34 -2.89
N VAL A 54 -7.26 -17.00 -2.04
CA VAL A 54 -5.96 -17.60 -2.42
C VAL A 54 -4.95 -16.58 -2.97
N GLY A 55 -5.13 -15.30 -2.66
CA GLY A 55 -4.21 -14.23 -3.02
C GLY A 55 -3.22 -13.89 -1.91
N SER A 56 -2.33 -12.94 -2.20
CA SER A 56 -1.47 -12.32 -1.20
C SER A 56 -1.17 -10.87 -1.56
N ALA A 57 -0.47 -10.18 -0.66
CA ALA A 57 -0.04 -8.80 -0.88
C ALA A 57 0.77 -8.58 -2.17
N SER A 58 1.37 -9.64 -2.72
CA SER A 58 2.21 -9.57 -3.90
C SER A 58 1.46 -9.11 -5.16
N GLU A 59 0.17 -9.39 -5.27
CA GLU A 59 -0.66 -9.07 -6.45
C GLU A 59 -0.60 -7.58 -6.84
N PHE A 60 -0.40 -6.70 -5.86
CA PHE A 60 -0.37 -5.26 -6.07
C PHE A 60 1.03 -4.69 -6.36
N ILE A 61 2.08 -5.50 -6.27
CA ILE A 61 3.49 -5.06 -6.33
C ILE A 61 4.40 -5.90 -7.23
N LEU A 62 3.90 -6.99 -7.84
CA LEU A 62 4.71 -7.89 -8.68
C LEU A 62 5.03 -7.33 -10.08
N ASN A 63 4.20 -6.42 -10.59
CA ASN A 63 4.45 -5.76 -11.88
C ASN A 63 5.52 -4.65 -11.76
N LEU A 64 5.92 -4.08 -12.90
CA LEU A 64 6.77 -2.90 -12.95
C LEU A 64 6.14 -1.75 -12.14
N PRO A 65 6.94 -0.86 -11.52
CA PRO A 65 6.42 0.25 -10.70
C PRO A 65 5.39 1.15 -11.40
N GLU A 66 5.45 1.21 -12.73
CA GLU A 66 4.59 2.03 -13.57
C GLU A 66 3.26 1.34 -13.94
N SER A 67 3.16 0.04 -13.68
CA SER A 67 1.98 -0.79 -13.99
C SER A 67 1.46 -1.58 -12.80
N CYS A 68 2.10 -1.50 -11.63
CA CYS A 68 1.61 -2.10 -10.40
C CYS A 68 0.76 -1.09 -9.58
N PRO A 69 -0.45 -1.48 -9.13
CA PRO A 69 -1.34 -0.58 -8.39
C PRO A 69 -0.73 0.01 -7.13
N GLY A 70 0.10 -0.76 -6.41
CA GLY A 70 0.71 -0.34 -5.16
C GLY A 70 1.84 0.68 -5.30
N MET A 71 2.37 0.91 -6.51
CA MET A 71 3.52 1.82 -6.72
C MET A 71 3.29 2.86 -7.82
N LEU A 72 2.13 2.83 -8.46
CA LEU A 72 1.73 3.80 -9.48
C LEU A 72 1.82 5.22 -8.93
N LYS A 73 2.33 6.16 -9.75
CA LYS A 73 2.29 7.58 -9.40
C LYS A 73 0.85 8.08 -9.31
N GLN A 74 0.64 8.92 -8.32
CA GLN A 74 -0.62 9.52 -7.90
C GLN A 74 -1.23 10.38 -9.01
N ALA A 75 -2.11 9.79 -9.83
CA ALA A 75 -3.03 10.49 -10.73
C ALA A 75 -4.09 9.56 -11.38
N THR A 76 -3.96 8.23 -11.31
CA THR A 76 -4.80 7.37 -12.17
C THR A 76 -5.06 5.98 -11.60
N TYR A 77 -5.35 5.84 -10.30
CA TYR A 77 -6.12 4.67 -9.87
C TYR A 77 -7.59 5.05 -9.85
N TYR A 78 -8.24 4.91 -11.02
CA TYR A 78 -9.70 4.90 -11.10
C TYR A 78 -10.17 3.58 -10.49
N SER A 79 -10.75 3.63 -9.31
CA SER A 79 -11.61 2.54 -8.86
C SER A 79 -12.81 2.50 -9.81
N GLN A 80 -12.94 1.45 -10.63
CA GLN A 80 -14.06 1.30 -11.56
C GLN A 80 -15.44 1.26 -10.84
N THR A 81 -15.46 1.15 -9.52
CA THR A 81 -16.68 1.13 -8.70
C THR A 81 -17.07 2.47 -8.11
N MET A 82 -16.17 3.45 -8.03
CA MET A 82 -16.39 4.73 -7.34
C MET A 82 -15.60 5.83 -8.05
N GLY A 83 -16.27 6.68 -8.84
CA GLY A 83 -15.65 7.71 -9.70
C GLY A 83 -14.92 8.86 -9.00
N TYR A 84 -13.89 8.56 -8.21
CA TYR A 84 -13.05 9.54 -7.52
C TYR A 84 -11.60 9.45 -8.00
N GLN A 85 -11.02 10.62 -8.28
CA GLN A 85 -9.57 10.81 -8.43
C GLN A 85 -8.93 10.66 -7.04
N VAL A 86 -8.35 9.50 -6.74
CA VAL A 86 -7.71 9.27 -5.44
C VAL A 86 -6.29 9.81 -5.47
N LEU A 87 -6.10 10.99 -4.88
CA LEU A 87 -4.80 11.60 -4.70
C LEU A 87 -4.17 11.13 -3.38
N ALA A 88 -3.61 9.91 -3.30
CA ALA A 88 -2.87 9.52 -2.10
C ALA A 88 -2.02 8.25 -2.20
N VAL A 89 -0.82 8.26 -1.60
CA VAL A 89 0.05 7.07 -1.48
C VAL A 89 0.27 6.79 0.00
N HIS A 90 -0.74 6.19 0.63
CA HIS A 90 -0.58 5.32 1.78
C HIS A 90 -1.21 3.99 1.39
N VAL A 91 -0.41 3.09 0.83
CA VAL A 91 -0.85 1.77 0.38
C VAL A 91 -0.69 0.83 1.54
N CYS A 92 -1.79 0.34 2.13
CA CYS A 92 -1.75 -0.77 3.09
C CYS A 92 -2.09 -2.06 2.36
N ILE A 93 -1.29 -3.10 2.53
CA ILE A 93 -1.54 -4.43 1.99
C ILE A 93 -1.43 -5.44 3.12
N TYR A 94 -2.43 -6.31 3.32
CA TYR A 94 -2.40 -7.30 4.41
C TYR A 94 -2.10 -8.71 3.92
N ASP A 95 -1.52 -9.53 4.80
CA ASP A 95 -1.35 -10.97 4.61
C ASP A 95 -1.54 -11.70 5.95
N ILE A 96 -2.24 -12.83 5.96
CA ILE A 96 -2.51 -13.62 7.17
C ILE A 96 -1.33 -14.55 7.39
N SER A 97 -0.52 -14.27 8.41
CA SER A 97 0.77 -14.95 8.56
C SER A 97 0.76 -16.14 9.51
N ARG A 98 0.04 -16.07 10.63
CA ARG A 98 -0.10 -17.19 11.59
C ARG A 98 -1.26 -16.95 12.56
N LYS A 99 -1.73 -18.03 13.17
CA LYS A 99 -2.66 -18.02 14.31
C LYS A 99 -1.90 -18.44 15.57
N LEU A 100 -2.14 -17.74 16.68
CA LEU A 100 -1.67 -18.15 18.01
C LEU A 100 -2.53 -19.26 18.60
#